data_AF-A0A7L0XPH6-F1
#
_entry.id   AF-A0A7L0XPH6-F1
#
_cell.length_a   1.000
_cell.length_b   1.000
_cell.length_c   1.000
_cell.angle_alpha   90.00
_cell.angle_beta   90.00
_cell.angle_gamma   90.00
#
_symmetry.space_group_name_H-M   'P 1'
#
loop_
_entity.id
_entity.type
_entity.pdbx_description
1 polymer ?
#
loop_
_entity_poly.entity_id
_entity_poly.type
_entity_poly.pdbx_seq_one_letter_code
_entity_poly.pdbx_strand_id
1 'polypeptide(L)'
;VLAGTALVLARLPLEKIAECLSELCAVQVLALKKLLSQEPSNGLSSDPTVPLDRLAVIFRHTNPIVENGQVHPCQKVIQEIWPVLSETLNKHSADNRIVERCCRCLRFAVRCVGKGSAALLQPLVTQMVNVYREHQHSCFLYLGSILVDEYGMEEGCRQGLLDMLQALCIPTFQLLEQPNGLQNHPDTVDDLFRLAARFIQRSPVTLLRSQVMIPILQWAIAATTLDHRDANCSVMKFLRDLIHTGVANDHEEDFEVRKELINQVMTQLGQQLVNQLLHTCCFCLPPYTLPDVAEVLWEIMQIDRPMFCRWLENSLKGLPKETTGGAIQVTHKQLTDFHKQVTSAEECKQVCWALRDFTRLFR
;
A
#
# COMPACT_ATOMS: atom_id res chain seq x y z
N VAL A 1 -15.43 25.48 -7.14
CA VAL A 1 -14.75 26.60 -7.83
C VAL A 1 -13.33 26.22 -8.24
N LEU A 2 -12.36 26.05 -7.32
CA LEU A 2 -10.95 25.78 -7.66
C LEU A 2 -10.71 24.58 -8.60
N ALA A 3 -11.45 23.48 -8.42
CA ALA A 3 -11.35 22.33 -9.33
C ALA A 3 -11.70 22.70 -10.78
N GLY A 4 -12.76 23.50 -10.98
CA GLY A 4 -13.15 23.99 -12.30
C GLY A 4 -12.10 24.93 -12.90
N THR A 5 -11.55 25.83 -12.08
CA THR A 5 -10.45 26.72 -12.49
C THR A 5 -9.21 25.92 -12.92
N ALA A 6 -8.81 24.90 -12.15
CA ALA A 6 -7.66 24.05 -12.47
C ALA A 6 -7.86 23.24 -13.77
N LEU A 7 -9.08 22.75 -14.03
CA LEU A 7 -9.41 22.04 -15.26
C LEU A 7 -9.31 22.94 -16.50
N VAL A 8 -9.75 24.19 -16.40
CA VAL A 8 -9.61 25.18 -17.49
C VAL A 8 -8.15 25.59 -17.65
N LEU A 9 -7.44 25.83 -16.54
CA LEU A 9 -6.02 26.13 -16.52
C LEU A 9 -5.20 25.09 -17.28
N ALA A 10 -5.46 23.79 -17.06
CA ALA A 10 -4.76 22.69 -17.71
C ALA A 10 -4.92 22.63 -19.25
N ARG A 11 -5.77 23.48 -19.84
CA ARG A 11 -5.98 23.59 -21.30
C ARG A 11 -5.31 24.81 -21.93
N LEU A 12 -4.64 25.65 -21.13
CA LEU A 12 -3.87 26.79 -21.63
C LEU A 12 -2.52 26.35 -22.23
N PRO A 13 -1.83 27.23 -22.98
CA PRO A 13 -0.42 27.03 -23.34
C PRO A 13 0.47 26.82 -22.10
N LEU A 14 1.52 25.99 -22.21
CA LEU A 14 2.35 25.56 -21.08
C LEU A 14 2.97 26.74 -20.31
N GLU A 15 3.38 27.79 -21.01
CA GLU A 15 3.95 29.00 -20.42
C GLU A 15 2.93 29.71 -19.53
N LYS A 16 1.68 29.78 -20.00
CA LYS A 16 0.57 30.41 -19.26
C LYS A 16 0.10 29.56 -18.08
N ILE A 17 0.21 28.23 -18.18
CA ILE A 17 -0.11 27.33 -17.06
C ILE A 17 0.78 27.63 -15.87
N ALA A 18 2.10 27.71 -16.07
CA ALA A 18 3.04 27.92 -14.98
C ALA A 18 2.82 29.27 -14.27
N GLU A 19 2.60 30.34 -15.04
CA GLU A 19 2.32 31.70 -14.54
C GLU A 19 1.05 31.70 -13.67
N CYS A 20 -0.09 31.29 -14.24
CA CYS A 20 -1.38 31.32 -13.55
C CYS A 20 -1.44 30.32 -12.37
N LEU A 21 -0.74 29.19 -12.47
CA LEU A 21 -0.67 28.22 -11.37
C LEU A 21 0.09 28.79 -10.17
N SER A 22 1.20 29.49 -10.40
CA SER A 22 1.97 30.13 -9.32
C SER A 22 1.09 31.14 -8.57
N GLU A 23 0.37 32.00 -9.29
CA GLU A 23 -0.56 32.98 -8.69
C GLU A 23 -1.70 32.31 -7.90
N LEU A 24 -2.31 31.27 -8.47
CA LEU A 24 -3.42 30.54 -7.84
C LEU A 24 -2.98 29.88 -6.52
N CYS A 25 -1.76 29.35 -6.50
CA CYS A 25 -1.16 28.75 -5.31
C CYS A 25 -0.68 29.81 -4.31
N ALA A 26 -0.18 30.96 -4.76
CA ALA A 26 0.40 32.01 -3.92
C ALA A 26 -0.57 32.48 -2.82
N VAL A 27 -1.87 32.60 -3.14
CA VAL A 27 -2.89 32.97 -2.16
C VAL A 27 -2.94 31.99 -0.98
N GLN A 28 -2.77 30.69 -1.25
CA GLN A 28 -2.82 29.65 -0.22
C GLN A 28 -1.48 29.55 0.52
N VAL A 29 -0.36 29.74 -0.19
CA VAL A 29 0.97 29.84 0.42
C VAL A 29 1.04 30.99 1.42
N LEU A 30 0.52 32.16 1.07
CA LEU A 30 0.46 33.32 1.96
C LEU A 30 -0.40 33.05 3.20
N ALA A 31 -1.53 32.35 3.02
CA ALA A 31 -2.37 31.93 4.15
C ALA A 31 -1.62 30.97 5.10
N LEU A 32 -0.91 29.99 4.56
CA LEU A 32 -0.08 29.06 5.36
C LEU A 32 1.03 29.81 6.10
N LYS A 33 1.78 30.70 5.43
CA LYS A 33 2.81 31.52 6.08
C LYS A 33 2.26 32.36 7.24
N LYS A 34 1.07 32.93 7.07
CA LYS A 34 0.40 33.67 8.15
C LYS A 34 0.07 32.77 9.35
N LEU A 35 -0.44 31.55 9.12
CA LEU A 35 -0.71 30.58 10.19
C LEU A 35 0.57 30.10 10.89
N LEU A 36 1.69 30.00 10.15
CA LEU A 36 3.00 29.67 10.72
C LEU A 36 3.49 30.77 11.69
N SER A 37 3.29 32.04 11.34
CA SER A 37 3.67 33.19 12.18
C SER A 37 2.77 33.46 13.40
N GLN A 38 1.62 32.79 13.51
CA GLN A 38 0.74 32.96 14.66
C GLN A 38 1.25 32.17 15.86
N GLU A 39 1.50 32.88 16.96
CA GLU A 39 1.69 32.29 18.29
C GLU A 39 0.39 31.61 18.75
N PRO A 40 0.47 30.49 19.48
CA PRO A 40 -0.70 29.84 20.09
C PRO A 40 -1.28 30.74 21.19
N SER A 41 -2.03 31.76 20.82
CA SER A 41 -2.69 32.68 21.74
C SER A 41 -4.15 32.88 21.36
N ASN A 42 -5.02 32.81 22.37
CA ASN A 42 -6.45 33.14 22.34
C ASN A 42 -7.44 32.14 21.70
N GLY A 43 -7.20 30.82 21.82
CA GLY A 43 -8.25 29.82 21.58
C GLY A 43 -8.75 29.70 20.12
N LEU A 44 -8.21 30.48 19.19
CA LEU A 44 -8.39 30.32 17.75
C LEU A 44 -7.32 29.35 17.25
N SER A 45 -7.74 28.14 16.87
CA SER A 45 -6.85 27.14 16.28
C SER A 45 -6.27 27.65 14.96
N SER A 46 -4.94 27.69 14.84
CA SER A 46 -4.23 27.95 13.59
C SER A 46 -4.29 26.72 12.68
N ASP A 47 -5.49 26.41 12.16
CA ASP A 47 -5.73 25.21 11.35
C ASP A 47 -5.38 25.43 9.86
N PRO A 48 -4.35 24.76 9.31
CA PRO A 48 -3.94 24.88 7.92
C PRO A 48 -4.76 24.00 6.95
N THR A 49 -5.77 23.26 7.42
CA THR A 49 -6.49 22.27 6.60
C THR A 49 -7.10 22.87 5.34
N VAL A 50 -7.75 24.04 5.44
CA VAL A 50 -8.40 24.68 4.29
C VAL A 50 -7.41 25.05 3.19
N PRO A 51 -6.31 25.80 3.45
CA PRO A 51 -5.32 26.08 2.41
C PRO A 51 -4.63 24.81 1.88
N LEU A 52 -4.38 23.80 2.73
CA LEU A 52 -3.83 22.50 2.29
C LEU A 52 -4.77 21.78 1.31
N ASP A 53 -6.05 21.65 1.64
CA ASP A 53 -7.05 21.00 0.78
C ASP A 53 -7.25 21.77 -0.54
N ARG A 54 -7.14 23.11 -0.51
CA ARG A 54 -7.20 23.95 -1.72
C ARG A 54 -6.01 23.69 -2.64
N LEU A 55 -4.79 23.68 -2.10
CA LEU A 55 -3.59 23.32 -2.87
C LEU A 55 -3.70 21.89 -3.44
N ALA A 56 -4.14 20.93 -2.62
CA ALA A 56 -4.35 19.55 -3.03
C ALA A 56 -5.30 19.44 -4.24
N VAL A 57 -6.43 20.16 -4.22
CA VAL A 57 -7.40 20.18 -5.33
C VAL A 57 -6.82 20.82 -6.59
N ILE A 58 -6.01 21.88 -6.45
CA ILE A 58 -5.34 22.53 -7.58
C ILE A 58 -4.41 21.53 -8.28
N PHE A 59 -3.51 20.87 -7.54
CA PHE A 59 -2.59 19.89 -8.12
C PHE A 59 -3.30 18.67 -8.69
N ARG A 60 -4.35 18.18 -8.02
CA ARG A 60 -5.11 17.02 -8.49
C ARG A 60 -5.71 17.21 -9.89
N HIS A 61 -6.12 18.43 -10.22
CA HIS A 61 -6.86 18.72 -11.45
C HIS A 61 -6.05 19.49 -12.49
N THR A 62 -4.84 19.93 -12.18
CA THR A 62 -3.93 20.56 -13.14
C THR A 62 -3.09 19.49 -13.83
N ASN A 63 -3.67 18.82 -14.83
CA ASN A 63 -3.02 17.74 -15.59
C ASN A 63 -2.88 18.17 -17.07
N PRO A 64 -1.89 19.02 -17.39
CA PRO A 64 -1.68 19.47 -18.76
C PRO A 64 -1.10 18.35 -19.65
N ILE A 65 -1.31 18.46 -20.96
CA ILE A 65 -0.64 17.60 -21.93
C ILE A 65 0.75 18.19 -22.16
N VAL A 66 1.78 17.46 -21.75
CA VAL A 66 3.19 17.85 -21.92
C VAL A 66 3.81 16.92 -22.95
N GLU A 67 4.33 17.48 -24.05
CA GLU A 67 4.98 16.71 -25.11
C GLU A 67 6.40 16.29 -24.70
N ASN A 68 6.96 15.30 -25.41
CA ASN A 68 8.27 14.75 -25.10
C ASN A 68 9.37 15.84 -25.09
N GLY A 69 10.10 15.92 -23.97
CA GLY A 69 11.22 16.84 -23.79
C GLY A 69 10.87 18.22 -23.23
N GLN A 70 9.57 18.56 -23.07
CA GLN A 70 9.16 19.81 -22.43
C GLN A 70 9.16 19.69 -20.90
N VAL A 71 9.50 20.78 -20.22
CA VAL A 71 9.47 20.84 -18.75
C VAL A 71 8.02 20.94 -18.29
N HIS A 72 7.64 20.11 -17.31
CA HIS A 72 6.28 20.14 -16.78
C HIS A 72 6.00 21.48 -16.09
N PRO A 73 4.92 22.21 -16.43
CA PRO A 73 4.70 23.58 -15.94
C PRO A 73 4.46 23.65 -14.43
N CYS A 74 4.00 22.55 -13.82
CA CYS A 74 3.81 22.49 -12.36
C CYS A 74 5.12 22.24 -11.59
N GLN A 75 6.20 21.80 -12.25
CA GLN A 75 7.45 21.42 -11.59
C GLN A 75 8.05 22.58 -10.79
N LYS A 76 8.18 23.76 -11.41
CA LYS A 76 8.70 24.97 -10.76
C LYS A 76 7.81 25.39 -9.57
N VAL A 77 6.50 25.35 -9.76
CA VAL A 77 5.53 25.77 -8.74
C VAL A 77 5.59 24.89 -7.50
N ILE A 78 5.77 23.57 -7.65
CA ILE A 78 5.91 22.68 -6.49
C ILE A 78 7.21 22.98 -5.73
N GLN A 79 8.32 23.27 -6.41
CA GLN A 79 9.57 23.65 -5.75
C GLN A 79 9.41 24.94 -4.92
N GLU A 80 8.64 25.92 -5.42
CA GLU A 80 8.34 27.16 -4.70
C GLU A 80 7.45 26.92 -3.46
N ILE A 81 6.53 25.95 -3.54
CA ILE A 81 5.55 25.65 -2.49
C ILE A 81 6.10 24.67 -1.44
N TRP A 82 7.08 23.85 -1.81
CA TRP A 82 7.66 22.85 -0.92
C TRP A 82 8.09 23.39 0.46
N PRO A 83 8.83 24.50 0.57
CA PRO A 83 9.29 25.00 1.87
C PRO A 83 8.14 25.27 2.85
N VAL A 84 7.05 25.89 2.40
CA VAL A 84 5.91 26.20 3.29
C VAL A 84 5.13 24.94 3.67
N LEU A 85 5.01 23.96 2.77
CA LEU A 85 4.37 22.67 3.10
C LEU A 85 5.20 21.89 4.10
N SER A 86 6.52 21.88 3.92
CA SER A 86 7.46 21.22 4.83
C SER A 86 7.42 21.85 6.22
N GLU A 87 7.45 23.18 6.31
CA GLU A 87 7.36 23.90 7.59
C GLU A 87 6.01 23.68 8.29
N THR A 88 4.91 23.69 7.52
CA THR A 88 3.56 23.39 8.04
C THR A 88 3.49 21.96 8.59
N LEU A 89 4.03 20.98 7.87
CA LEU A 89 4.06 19.59 8.32
C LEU A 89 4.86 19.45 9.63
N ASN A 90 6.03 20.08 9.73
CA ASN A 90 6.83 20.03 10.96
C ASN A 90 6.14 20.70 12.15
N LYS A 91 5.52 21.88 11.95
CA LYS A 91 4.81 22.59 13.03
C LYS A 91 3.67 21.76 13.62
N HIS A 92 3.00 20.97 12.79
CA HIS A 92 1.83 20.19 13.15
C HIS A 92 2.09 18.68 13.18
N SER A 93 3.35 18.25 13.33
CA SER A 93 3.77 16.85 13.20
C SER A 93 3.06 15.90 14.17
N ALA A 94 2.59 16.39 15.32
CA ALA A 94 1.85 15.60 16.30
C ALA A 94 0.35 15.43 15.98
N ASP A 95 -0.23 16.28 15.12
CA ASP A 95 -1.66 16.22 14.79
C ASP A 95 -1.90 15.37 13.53
N ASN A 96 -2.30 14.12 13.73
CA ASN A 96 -2.58 13.17 12.64
C ASN A 96 -3.52 13.75 11.57
N ARG A 97 -4.56 14.48 11.97
CA ARG A 97 -5.54 15.04 11.03
C ARG A 97 -4.89 16.07 10.11
N ILE A 98 -4.00 16.91 10.63
CA ILE A 98 -3.28 17.91 9.81
C ILE A 98 -2.21 17.23 8.94
N VAL A 99 -1.46 16.27 9.49
CA VAL A 99 -0.43 15.53 8.75
C VAL A 99 -1.03 14.77 7.57
N GLU A 100 -2.22 14.16 7.74
CA GLU A 100 -2.98 13.52 6.65
C GLU A 100 -3.26 14.52 5.51
N ARG A 101 -3.62 15.76 5.83
CA ARG A 101 -3.90 16.82 4.83
C ARG A 101 -2.62 17.28 4.13
N CYS A 102 -1.52 17.39 4.86
CA CYS A 102 -0.20 17.66 4.29
C CYS A 102 0.20 16.54 3.31
N CYS A 103 0.13 15.28 3.73
CA CYS A 103 0.47 14.11 2.90
C CYS A 103 -0.45 14.01 1.69
N ARG A 104 -1.74 14.30 1.84
CA ARG A 104 -2.69 14.36 0.72
C ARG A 104 -2.32 15.44 -0.30
N CYS A 105 -1.94 16.62 0.15
CA CYS A 105 -1.47 17.69 -0.74
C CYS A 105 -0.20 17.27 -1.48
N LEU A 106 0.80 16.75 -0.76
CA LEU A 106 2.07 16.26 -1.32
C LEU A 106 1.85 15.11 -2.31
N ARG A 107 0.93 14.19 -2.03
CA ARG A 107 0.54 13.12 -2.94
C ARG A 107 0.07 13.67 -4.28
N PHE A 108 -0.84 14.64 -4.29
CA PHE A 108 -1.31 15.21 -5.56
C PHE A 108 -0.25 16.07 -6.23
N ALA A 109 0.60 16.74 -5.48
CA ALA A 109 1.74 17.47 -6.03
C ALA A 109 2.70 16.53 -6.78
N VAL A 110 3.12 15.42 -6.14
CA VAL A 110 3.97 14.41 -6.76
C VAL A 110 3.30 13.77 -7.98
N ARG A 111 2.02 13.38 -7.88
CA ARG A 111 1.27 12.79 -9.01
C ARG A 111 1.10 13.75 -10.19
N CYS A 112 0.97 15.05 -9.91
CA CYS A 112 0.80 16.08 -10.94
C CYS A 112 2.06 16.22 -11.81
N VAL A 113 3.25 16.11 -11.23
CA VAL A 113 4.52 16.27 -11.98
C VAL A 113 5.15 14.93 -12.37
N GLY A 114 4.81 13.85 -11.67
CA GLY A 114 5.46 12.54 -11.83
C GLY A 114 6.97 12.64 -11.60
N LYS A 115 7.73 11.98 -12.49
CA LYS A 115 9.20 11.88 -12.44
C LYS A 115 9.92 13.25 -12.43
N GLY A 116 9.30 14.32 -12.93
CA GLY A 116 9.89 15.66 -12.92
C GLY A 116 10.06 16.26 -11.52
N SER A 117 9.44 15.67 -10.49
CA SER A 117 9.53 16.16 -9.10
C SER A 117 10.68 15.56 -8.30
N ALA A 118 11.64 14.89 -8.97
CA ALA A 118 12.76 14.17 -8.35
C ALA A 118 13.59 15.01 -7.36
N ALA A 119 13.73 16.32 -7.59
CA ALA A 119 14.44 17.23 -6.67
C ALA A 119 13.83 17.28 -5.26
N LEU A 120 12.55 16.91 -5.11
CA LEU A 120 11.86 16.86 -3.83
C LEU A 120 12.01 15.52 -3.12
N LEU A 121 12.46 14.48 -3.81
CA LEU A 121 12.47 13.11 -3.28
C LEU A 121 13.33 13.03 -2.01
N GLN A 122 14.57 13.50 -2.06
CA GLN A 122 15.47 13.45 -0.91
C GLN A 122 14.95 14.27 0.29
N PRO A 123 14.65 15.59 0.18
CA PRO A 123 14.18 16.36 1.34
C PRO A 123 12.86 15.86 1.90
N LEU A 124 11.94 15.38 1.05
CA LEU A 124 10.68 14.80 1.49
C LEU A 124 10.89 13.49 2.25
N VAL A 125 11.65 12.54 1.69
CA VAL A 125 11.92 11.25 2.35
C VAL A 125 12.61 11.46 3.70
N THR A 126 13.60 12.35 3.77
CA THR A 126 14.28 12.67 5.03
C THR A 126 13.30 13.19 6.08
N GLN A 127 12.41 14.11 5.70
CA GLN A 127 11.39 14.64 6.61
C GLN A 127 10.39 13.55 7.05
N MET A 128 9.91 12.73 6.12
CA MET A 128 8.97 11.65 6.40
C MET A 128 9.54 10.67 7.44
N VAL A 129 10.78 10.20 7.22
CA VAL A 129 11.44 9.25 8.13
C VAL A 129 11.64 9.85 9.53
N ASN A 130 12.06 11.12 9.60
CA ASN A 130 12.28 11.78 10.89
C ASN A 130 10.98 11.98 11.67
N VAL A 131 9.92 12.45 11.01
CA VAL A 131 8.63 12.64 11.68
C VAL A 131 8.00 11.30 12.08
N TYR A 132 8.04 10.30 11.20
CA TYR A 132 7.45 8.98 11.47
C TYR A 132 8.11 8.24 12.64
N ARG A 133 9.41 8.50 12.88
CA ARG A 133 10.13 7.97 14.05
C ARG A 133 9.51 8.44 15.37
N GLU A 134 8.99 9.67 15.41
CA GLU A 134 8.35 10.24 16.61
C GLU A 134 6.84 9.99 16.62
N HIS A 135 6.17 10.17 15.48
CA HIS A 135 4.72 10.08 15.34
C HIS A 135 4.35 9.16 14.17
N GLN A 136 3.86 7.96 14.48
CA GLN A 136 3.63 6.88 13.50
C GLN A 136 2.33 7.05 12.70
N HIS A 137 2.15 8.22 12.05
CA HIS A 137 0.99 8.47 11.18
C HIS A 137 1.08 7.60 9.93
N SER A 138 0.13 6.68 9.73
CA SER A 138 0.15 5.69 8.63
C SER A 138 0.24 6.33 7.24
N CYS A 139 -0.27 7.56 7.10
CA CYS A 139 -0.23 8.33 5.86
C CYS A 139 1.18 8.55 5.29
N PHE A 140 2.24 8.43 6.10
CA PHE A 140 3.62 8.43 5.62
C PHE A 140 4.00 7.16 4.87
N LEU A 141 3.50 5.99 5.30
CA LEU A 141 3.63 4.74 4.55
C LEU A 141 2.89 4.87 3.22
N TYR A 142 1.67 5.44 3.23
CA TYR A 142 0.92 5.69 2.01
C TYR A 142 1.64 6.66 1.07
N LEU A 143 2.14 7.78 1.58
CA LEU A 143 2.92 8.73 0.78
C LEU A 143 4.19 8.07 0.21
N GLY A 144 4.86 7.22 1.00
CA GLY A 144 5.95 6.38 0.52
C GLY A 144 5.53 5.51 -0.66
N SER A 145 4.33 4.93 -0.62
CA SER A 145 3.82 4.08 -1.72
C SER A 145 3.65 4.89 -3.01
N ILE A 146 3.31 6.18 -2.91
CA ILE A 146 3.21 7.09 -4.05
C ILE A 146 4.60 7.37 -4.63
N LEU A 147 5.60 7.60 -3.79
CA LEU A 147 6.98 7.80 -4.24
C LEU A 147 7.50 6.55 -4.97
N VAL A 148 7.24 5.37 -4.41
CA VAL A 148 7.64 4.11 -5.06
C VAL A 148 6.90 3.88 -6.36
N ASP A 149 5.63 4.22 -6.44
CA ASP A 149 4.85 4.07 -7.67
C ASP A 149 5.37 4.97 -8.82
N GLU A 150 5.82 6.18 -8.50
CA GLU A 150 6.33 7.14 -9.48
C GLU A 150 7.80 6.92 -9.84
N TYR A 151 8.63 6.53 -8.87
CA TYR A 151 10.09 6.48 -9.00
C TYR A 151 10.70 5.08 -8.92
N GLY A 152 9.94 4.05 -8.56
CA GLY A 152 10.48 2.71 -8.31
C GLY A 152 11.08 2.01 -9.53
N MET A 153 10.71 2.43 -10.75
CA MET A 153 11.30 1.91 -11.98
C MET A 153 12.64 2.57 -12.32
N GLU A 154 12.93 3.75 -11.77
CA GLU A 154 14.18 4.49 -11.98
C GLU A 154 15.31 3.87 -11.16
N GLU A 155 16.32 3.29 -11.84
CA GLU A 155 17.42 2.59 -11.17
C GLU A 155 18.14 3.44 -10.13
N GLY A 156 18.36 4.72 -10.44
CA GLY A 156 18.99 5.68 -9.53
C GLY A 156 18.19 5.99 -8.26
N CYS A 157 16.89 5.64 -8.20
CA CYS A 157 16.03 5.87 -7.04
C CYS A 157 15.82 4.61 -6.20
N ARG A 158 16.04 3.41 -6.75
CA ARG A 158 15.68 2.14 -6.09
C ARG A 158 16.31 1.98 -4.71
N GLN A 159 17.60 2.29 -4.56
CA GLN A 159 18.29 2.16 -3.27
C GLN A 159 17.74 3.13 -2.22
N GLY A 160 17.60 4.41 -2.55
CA GLY A 160 17.08 5.41 -1.61
C GLY A 160 15.62 5.13 -1.19
N LEU A 161 14.81 4.59 -2.10
CA LEU A 161 13.46 4.12 -1.77
C LEU A 161 13.51 2.90 -0.84
N LEU A 162 14.40 1.94 -1.08
CA LEU A 162 14.57 0.79 -0.19
C LEU A 162 15.00 1.23 1.21
N ASP A 163 15.92 2.18 1.31
CA ASP A 163 16.37 2.75 2.59
C ASP A 163 15.21 3.42 3.34
N MET A 164 14.32 4.13 2.61
CA MET A 164 13.08 4.68 3.18
C MET A 164 12.18 3.59 3.73
N LEU A 165 11.93 2.52 2.97
CA LEU A 165 11.10 1.39 3.43
C LEU A 165 11.66 0.80 4.72
N GLN A 166 12.97 0.52 4.74
CA GLN A 166 13.64 -0.04 5.91
C GLN A 166 13.51 0.86 7.13
N ALA A 167 13.71 2.17 6.96
CA ALA A 167 13.60 3.13 8.04
C ALA A 167 12.17 3.28 8.58
N LEU A 168 11.15 3.24 7.71
CA LEU A 168 9.75 3.29 8.11
C LEU A 168 9.27 1.97 8.76
N CYS A 169 9.81 0.83 8.33
CA CYS A 169 9.45 -0.47 8.89
C CYS A 169 9.82 -0.61 10.38
N ILE A 170 10.90 0.02 10.85
CA ILE A 170 11.36 -0.10 12.25
C ILE A 170 10.27 0.33 13.25
N PRO A 171 9.79 1.59 13.27
CA PRO A 171 8.73 2.00 14.18
C PRO A 171 7.38 1.37 13.82
N THR A 172 7.16 0.98 12.56
CA THR A 172 5.94 0.25 12.16
C THR A 172 5.85 -1.10 12.85
N PHE A 173 6.91 -1.90 12.82
CA PHE A 173 6.90 -3.21 13.46
C PHE A 173 6.81 -3.08 14.99
N GLN A 174 7.51 -2.13 15.60
CA GLN A 174 7.36 -1.84 17.02
C GLN A 174 5.92 -1.50 17.42
N LEU A 175 5.19 -0.79 16.56
CA LEU A 175 3.78 -0.47 16.79
C LEU A 175 2.89 -1.74 16.69
N LEU A 176 3.16 -2.60 15.71
CA LEU A 176 2.38 -3.83 15.48
C LEU A 176 2.71 -4.96 16.49
N GLU A 177 3.92 -4.96 17.07
CA GLU A 177 4.36 -5.89 18.13
C GLU A 177 3.63 -5.67 19.46
N GLN A 178 2.97 -4.51 19.64
CA GLN A 178 2.20 -4.24 20.85
C GLN A 178 1.04 -5.24 21.01
N PRO A 179 0.56 -5.47 22.24
CA PRO A 179 -0.63 -6.28 22.47
C PRO A 179 -1.82 -5.75 21.64
N ASN A 180 -2.41 -6.63 20.81
CA ASN A 180 -3.46 -6.29 19.86
C ASN A 180 -3.05 -5.22 18.82
N GLY A 181 -1.76 -5.11 18.49
CA GLY A 181 -1.24 -4.07 17.60
C GLY A 181 -1.89 -4.05 16.22
N LEU A 182 -2.17 -5.22 15.63
CA LEU A 182 -2.90 -5.34 14.37
C LEU A 182 -4.32 -4.75 14.45
N GLN A 183 -5.05 -5.03 15.54
CA GLN A 183 -6.41 -4.55 15.74
C GLN A 183 -6.46 -3.05 16.09
N ASN A 184 -5.45 -2.57 16.82
CA ASN A 184 -5.37 -1.18 17.27
C ASN A 184 -4.85 -0.24 16.16
N HIS A 185 -4.11 -0.77 15.18
CA HIS A 185 -3.47 0.01 14.12
C HIS A 185 -3.79 -0.53 12.71
N PRO A 186 -5.08 -0.70 12.34
CA PRO A 186 -5.46 -1.24 11.04
C PRO A 186 -5.06 -0.32 9.87
N ASP A 187 -5.07 0.99 10.07
CA ASP A 187 -4.63 1.97 9.06
C ASP A 187 -3.13 1.82 8.75
N THR A 188 -2.32 1.54 9.77
CA THR A 188 -0.89 1.24 9.60
C THR A 188 -0.69 -0.07 8.83
N VAL A 189 -1.51 -1.09 9.08
CA VAL A 189 -1.47 -2.34 8.31
C VAL A 189 -1.85 -2.09 6.85
N ASP A 190 -2.94 -1.36 6.59
CA ASP A 190 -3.35 -0.97 5.24
C ASP A 190 -2.20 -0.27 4.51
N ASP A 191 -1.70 0.84 5.05
CA ASP A 191 -0.71 1.66 4.37
C ASP A 191 0.67 1.01 4.25
N LEU A 192 1.05 0.13 5.19
CA LEU A 192 2.25 -0.71 5.07
C LEU A 192 2.16 -1.63 3.85
N PHE A 193 1.04 -2.33 3.68
CA PHE A 193 0.90 -3.27 2.58
C PHE A 193 0.58 -2.58 1.25
N ARG A 194 0.04 -1.36 1.26
CA ARG A 194 0.02 -0.49 0.06
C ARG A 194 1.43 -0.13 -0.38
N LEU A 195 2.32 0.22 0.55
CA LEU A 195 3.73 0.48 0.28
C LEU A 195 4.44 -0.76 -0.26
N ALA A 196 4.30 -1.90 0.42
CA ALA A 196 4.92 -3.16 0.01
C ALA A 196 4.41 -3.64 -1.36
N ALA A 197 3.11 -3.53 -1.63
CA ALA A 197 2.52 -3.85 -2.94
C ALA A 197 3.05 -2.94 -4.05
N ARG A 198 3.32 -1.66 -3.78
CA ARG A 198 3.95 -0.78 -4.77
C ARG A 198 5.40 -1.16 -5.03
N PHE A 199 6.15 -1.55 -4.01
CA PHE A 199 7.52 -2.03 -4.19
C PHE A 199 7.59 -3.29 -5.04
N ILE A 200 6.74 -4.28 -4.75
CA ILE A 200 6.78 -5.56 -5.48
C ILE A 200 6.39 -5.39 -6.95
N GLN A 201 5.49 -4.45 -7.26
CA GLN A 201 5.09 -4.15 -8.64
C GLN A 201 6.14 -3.33 -9.42
N ARG A 202 6.94 -2.49 -8.74
CA ARG A 202 7.84 -1.53 -9.39
C ARG A 202 9.30 -1.96 -9.42
N SER A 203 9.76 -2.63 -8.38
CA SER A 203 11.14 -3.11 -8.25
C SER A 203 11.21 -4.42 -7.46
N PRO A 204 10.59 -5.51 -7.96
CA PRO A 204 10.44 -6.76 -7.22
C PRO A 204 11.76 -7.35 -6.76
N VAL A 205 12.77 -7.40 -7.64
CA VAL A 205 14.08 -7.97 -7.34
C VAL A 205 14.79 -7.20 -6.22
N THR A 206 14.64 -5.88 -6.16
CA THR A 206 15.19 -5.05 -5.08
C THR A 206 14.59 -5.41 -3.74
N LEU A 207 13.25 -5.54 -3.66
CA LEU A 207 12.58 -5.87 -2.42
C LEU A 207 12.87 -7.33 -2.01
N LEU A 208 12.73 -8.29 -2.93
CA LEU A 208 12.90 -9.72 -2.64
C LEU A 208 14.31 -10.09 -2.18
N ARG A 209 15.34 -9.38 -2.65
CA ARG A 209 16.73 -9.57 -2.18
C ARG A 209 17.05 -8.83 -0.88
N SER A 210 16.14 -8.00 -0.38
CA SER A 210 16.36 -7.19 0.82
C SER A 210 16.03 -7.95 2.10
N GLN A 211 16.76 -7.65 3.18
CA GLN A 211 16.54 -8.28 4.49
C GLN A 211 15.19 -7.90 5.13
N VAL A 212 14.65 -6.72 4.83
CA VAL A 212 13.35 -6.27 5.36
C VAL A 212 12.17 -7.06 4.79
N MET A 213 12.37 -7.78 3.68
CA MET A 213 11.32 -8.63 3.12
C MET A 213 10.88 -9.73 4.09
N ILE A 214 11.81 -10.30 4.86
CA ILE A 214 11.54 -11.38 5.80
C ILE A 214 10.47 -10.97 6.84
N PRO A 215 10.65 -9.88 7.61
CA PRO A 215 9.62 -9.44 8.55
C PRO A 215 8.35 -8.93 7.86
N ILE A 216 8.42 -8.32 6.66
CA ILE A 216 7.23 -7.94 5.89
C ILE A 216 6.34 -9.17 5.60
N LEU A 217 6.95 -10.30 5.20
CA LEU A 217 6.22 -11.54 4.95
C LEU A 217 5.59 -12.12 6.21
N GLN A 218 6.31 -12.10 7.33
CA GLN A 218 5.79 -12.56 8.62
C GLN A 218 4.57 -11.73 9.05
N TRP A 219 4.65 -10.40 8.92
CA TRP A 219 3.53 -9.51 9.20
C TRP A 219 2.38 -9.69 8.20
N ALA A 220 2.65 -9.96 6.93
CA ALA A 220 1.60 -10.20 5.94
C ALA A 220 0.77 -11.43 6.32
N ILE A 221 1.44 -12.53 6.68
CA ILE A 221 0.78 -13.77 7.12
C ILE A 221 0.00 -13.51 8.41
N ALA A 222 0.60 -12.84 9.40
CA ALA A 222 -0.08 -12.53 10.66
C ALA A 222 -1.33 -11.66 10.45
N ALA A 223 -1.23 -10.64 9.59
CA ALA A 223 -2.31 -9.68 9.31
C ALA A 223 -3.48 -10.27 8.52
N THR A 224 -3.36 -11.46 7.94
CA THR A 224 -4.50 -12.13 7.27
C THR A 224 -5.68 -12.40 8.22
N THR A 225 -5.46 -12.44 9.54
CA THR A 225 -6.53 -12.65 10.55
C THR A 225 -7.28 -11.38 10.93
N LEU A 226 -6.80 -10.21 10.50
CA LEU A 226 -7.37 -8.92 10.88
C LEU A 226 -8.71 -8.70 10.18
N ASP A 227 -9.79 -8.66 10.96
CA ASP A 227 -11.13 -8.30 10.49
C ASP A 227 -11.27 -6.79 10.33
N HIS A 228 -10.60 -6.27 9.31
CA HIS A 228 -10.70 -4.88 8.89
C HIS A 228 -10.65 -4.81 7.37
N ARG A 229 -11.68 -4.22 6.75
CA ARG A 229 -11.91 -4.32 5.30
C ARG A 229 -10.73 -3.82 4.46
N ASP A 230 -10.26 -2.61 4.71
CA ASP A 230 -9.23 -1.98 3.87
C ASP A 230 -7.85 -2.62 4.10
N ALA A 231 -7.45 -2.78 5.37
CA ALA A 231 -6.26 -3.53 5.76
C ALA A 231 -6.20 -4.94 5.17
N ASN A 232 -7.28 -5.73 5.27
CA ASN A 232 -7.31 -7.09 4.71
C ASN A 232 -7.17 -7.07 3.18
N CYS A 233 -7.88 -6.16 2.51
CA CYS A 233 -7.78 -5.96 1.06
C CYS A 233 -6.33 -5.65 0.64
N SER A 234 -5.63 -4.77 1.35
CA SER A 234 -4.24 -4.42 1.06
C SER A 234 -3.26 -5.57 1.33
N VAL A 235 -3.45 -6.33 2.42
CA VAL A 235 -2.65 -7.54 2.73
C VAL A 235 -2.83 -8.59 1.63
N MET A 236 -4.07 -8.92 1.26
CA MET A 236 -4.36 -9.93 0.25
C MET A 236 -3.83 -9.50 -1.13
N LYS A 237 -4.00 -8.22 -1.47
CA LYS A 237 -3.44 -7.64 -2.71
C LYS A 237 -1.92 -7.78 -2.76
N PHE A 238 -1.23 -7.46 -1.65
CA PHE A 238 0.22 -7.62 -1.56
C PHE A 238 0.63 -9.09 -1.75
N LEU A 239 0.01 -10.02 -1.03
CA LEU A 239 0.32 -11.45 -1.14
C LEU A 239 0.10 -11.99 -2.56
N ARG A 240 -1.03 -11.62 -3.18
CA ARG A 240 -1.33 -11.98 -4.57
C ARG A 240 -0.27 -11.44 -5.53
N ASP A 241 0.01 -10.14 -5.48
CA ASP A 241 0.95 -9.50 -6.41
C ASP A 241 2.40 -10.00 -6.19
N LEU A 242 2.75 -10.32 -4.94
CA LEU A 242 4.01 -10.97 -4.59
C LEU A 242 4.15 -12.34 -5.25
N ILE A 243 3.18 -13.23 -5.09
CA ILE A 243 3.27 -14.59 -5.65
C ILE A 243 3.22 -14.51 -7.19
N HIS A 244 2.37 -13.64 -7.73
CA HIS A 244 2.25 -13.39 -9.17
C HIS A 244 3.57 -12.93 -9.80
N THR A 245 4.49 -12.35 -9.02
CA THR A 245 5.82 -11.92 -9.48
C THR A 245 6.64 -13.07 -10.07
N GLY A 246 6.40 -14.32 -9.64
CA GLY A 246 7.08 -15.52 -10.17
C GLY A 246 6.50 -16.03 -11.49
N VAL A 247 5.40 -15.44 -11.96
CA VAL A 247 4.67 -15.84 -13.18
C VAL A 247 4.62 -14.71 -14.21
N ALA A 248 4.47 -13.46 -13.75
CA ALA A 248 4.25 -12.30 -14.60
C ALA A 248 5.43 -11.99 -15.53
N ASN A 249 5.12 -11.48 -16.73
CA ASN A 249 6.09 -10.92 -17.68
C ASN A 249 7.28 -11.85 -17.93
N ASP A 250 7.01 -13.08 -18.37
CA ASP A 250 7.99 -14.13 -18.67
C ASP A 250 8.97 -13.78 -19.80
N HIS A 251 8.65 -12.75 -20.59
CA HIS A 251 9.51 -12.19 -21.62
C HIS A 251 10.62 -11.25 -21.08
N GLU A 252 10.58 -10.82 -19.81
CA GLU A 252 11.56 -9.89 -19.24
C GLU A 252 12.87 -10.60 -18.89
N GLU A 253 13.99 -9.88 -19.02
CA GLU A 253 15.33 -10.44 -18.75
C GLU A 253 15.51 -10.92 -17.30
N ASP A 254 14.78 -10.33 -16.35
CA ASP A 254 14.86 -10.66 -14.93
C ASP A 254 13.90 -11.79 -14.50
N PHE A 255 13.14 -12.39 -15.42
CA PHE A 255 12.10 -13.37 -15.10
C PHE A 255 12.62 -14.57 -14.31
N GLU A 256 13.71 -15.20 -14.76
CA GLU A 256 14.28 -16.37 -14.06
C GLU A 256 14.77 -16.02 -12.65
N VAL A 257 15.26 -14.79 -12.45
CA VAL A 257 15.64 -14.30 -11.11
C VAL A 257 14.41 -14.13 -10.23
N ARG A 258 13.32 -13.54 -10.75
CA ARG A 258 12.07 -13.37 -10.02
C ARG A 258 11.45 -14.71 -9.65
N LYS A 259 11.40 -15.65 -10.60
CA LYS A 259 10.89 -17.01 -10.41
C LYS A 259 11.64 -17.75 -9.31
N GLU A 260 12.97 -17.72 -9.33
CA GLU A 260 13.80 -18.35 -8.29
C GLU A 260 13.55 -17.73 -6.91
N LEU A 261 13.51 -16.40 -6.80
CA LEU A 261 13.24 -15.72 -5.54
C LEU A 261 11.85 -16.05 -4.97
N ILE A 262 10.82 -16.13 -5.82
CA ILE A 262 9.48 -16.53 -5.39
C ILE A 262 9.46 -18.01 -4.99
N ASN A 263 10.14 -18.90 -5.71
CA ASN A 263 10.24 -20.31 -5.30
C ASN A 263 10.88 -20.47 -3.91
N GLN A 264 11.88 -19.64 -3.57
CA GLN A 264 12.47 -19.62 -2.23
C GLN A 264 11.45 -19.20 -1.16
N VAL A 265 10.68 -18.13 -1.42
CA VAL A 265 9.59 -17.70 -0.52
C VAL A 265 8.56 -18.81 -0.34
N MET A 266 8.13 -19.45 -1.43
CA MET A 266 7.13 -20.52 -1.42
C MET A 266 7.62 -21.77 -0.69
N THR A 267 8.91 -22.10 -0.82
CA THR A 267 9.53 -23.22 -0.10
C THR A 267 9.54 -22.98 1.41
N GLN A 268 9.80 -21.74 1.84
CA GLN A 268 9.91 -21.41 3.26
C GLN A 268 8.55 -21.16 3.93
N LEU A 269 7.61 -20.51 3.23
CA LEU A 269 6.38 -19.98 3.83
C LEU A 269 5.09 -20.52 3.22
N GLY A 270 5.15 -21.26 2.10
CA GLY A 270 3.97 -21.71 1.36
C GLY A 270 2.98 -22.51 2.23
N GLN A 271 3.47 -23.50 2.99
CA GLN A 271 2.62 -24.29 3.88
C GLN A 271 1.97 -23.44 4.99
N GLN A 272 2.73 -22.51 5.59
CA GLN A 272 2.21 -21.64 6.64
C GLN A 272 1.14 -20.68 6.09
N LEU A 273 1.38 -20.11 4.91
CA LEU A 273 0.44 -19.21 4.26
C LEU A 273 -0.87 -19.94 3.94
N VAL A 274 -0.83 -21.13 3.32
CA VAL A 274 -2.04 -21.90 3.00
C VAL A 274 -2.82 -22.27 4.29
N ASN A 275 -2.12 -22.68 5.36
CA ASN A 275 -2.75 -22.92 6.66
C ASN A 275 -3.49 -21.68 7.17
N GLN A 276 -2.82 -20.52 7.13
CA GLN A 276 -3.35 -19.27 7.66
C GLN A 276 -4.53 -18.76 6.84
N LEU A 277 -4.45 -18.81 5.50
CA LEU A 277 -5.56 -18.42 4.61
C LEU A 277 -6.79 -19.30 4.84
N LEU A 278 -6.60 -20.61 5.02
CA LEU A 278 -7.71 -21.53 5.29
C LEU A 278 -8.32 -21.26 6.67
N HIS A 279 -7.48 -21.09 7.70
CA HIS A 279 -7.92 -20.75 9.06
C HIS A 279 -8.74 -19.45 9.08
N THR A 280 -8.24 -18.41 8.42
CA THR A 280 -8.89 -17.09 8.40
C THR A 280 -10.23 -17.10 7.69
N CYS A 281 -10.35 -17.83 6.57
CA CYS A 281 -11.61 -18.03 5.86
C CYS A 281 -12.69 -18.71 6.72
N CYS A 282 -12.29 -19.68 7.56
CA CYS A 282 -13.22 -20.48 8.35
C CYS A 282 -13.60 -19.81 9.67
N PHE A 283 -12.66 -19.12 10.34
CA PHE A 283 -12.82 -18.73 11.75
C PHE A 283 -12.68 -17.24 12.03
N CYS A 284 -11.99 -16.48 11.18
CA CYS A 284 -11.64 -15.08 11.50
C CYS A 284 -12.47 -14.08 10.70
N LEU A 285 -12.59 -14.28 9.39
CA LEU A 285 -13.05 -13.23 8.49
C LEU A 285 -14.50 -13.42 8.00
N PRO A 286 -15.24 -12.33 7.77
CA PRO A 286 -16.53 -12.33 7.08
C PRO A 286 -16.39 -12.77 5.59
N PRO A 287 -17.47 -13.22 4.94
CA PRO A 287 -17.39 -13.85 3.61
C PRO A 287 -16.97 -12.90 2.48
N TYR A 288 -16.93 -11.57 2.72
CA TYR A 288 -16.54 -10.62 1.69
C TYR A 288 -15.06 -10.73 1.31
N THR A 289 -14.23 -11.36 2.14
CA THR A 289 -12.78 -11.53 1.89
C THR A 289 -12.46 -12.77 1.04
N LEU A 290 -13.44 -13.67 0.85
CA LEU A 290 -13.23 -14.93 0.12
C LEU A 290 -12.75 -14.74 -1.33
N PRO A 291 -13.22 -13.74 -2.10
CA PRO A 291 -12.66 -13.47 -3.43
C PRO A 291 -11.16 -13.15 -3.37
N ASP A 292 -10.74 -12.30 -2.44
CA ASP A 292 -9.34 -11.88 -2.31
C ASP A 292 -8.44 -13.06 -1.88
N VAL A 293 -8.91 -13.89 -0.95
CA VAL A 293 -8.20 -15.12 -0.56
C VAL A 293 -8.13 -16.12 -1.72
N ALA A 294 -9.20 -16.25 -2.50
CA ALA A 294 -9.22 -17.13 -3.67
C ALA A 294 -8.15 -16.73 -4.69
N GLU A 295 -7.96 -15.42 -4.93
CA GLU A 295 -6.91 -14.92 -5.81
C GLU A 295 -5.52 -15.28 -5.29
N VAL A 296 -5.26 -15.19 -3.98
CA VAL A 296 -3.97 -15.60 -3.41
C VAL A 296 -3.75 -17.10 -3.61
N LEU A 297 -4.72 -17.95 -3.26
CA LEU A 297 -4.62 -19.41 -3.45
C LEU A 297 -4.44 -19.79 -4.93
N TRP A 298 -5.09 -19.04 -5.83
CA TRP A 298 -4.94 -19.21 -7.27
C TRP A 298 -3.49 -18.95 -7.70
N GLU A 299 -2.90 -17.82 -7.31
CA GLU A 299 -1.49 -17.52 -7.64
C GLU A 299 -0.53 -18.58 -7.09
N ILE A 300 -0.79 -19.14 -5.90
CA ILE A 300 0.01 -20.25 -5.35
C ILE A 300 -0.02 -21.46 -6.29
N MET A 301 -1.18 -21.81 -6.84
CA MET A 301 -1.31 -22.92 -7.80
C MET A 301 -0.59 -22.64 -9.12
N GLN A 302 -0.46 -21.38 -9.52
CA GLN A 302 0.25 -21.01 -10.75
C GLN A 302 1.76 -21.19 -10.61
N ILE A 303 2.31 -21.13 -9.39
CA ILE A 303 3.72 -21.40 -9.12
C ILE A 303 4.01 -22.91 -9.10
N ASP A 304 3.34 -23.66 -8.23
CA ASP A 304 3.54 -25.12 -8.09
C ASP A 304 2.24 -25.79 -7.59
N ARG A 305 1.39 -26.18 -8.55
CA ARG A 305 0.12 -26.85 -8.25
C ARG A 305 0.31 -28.19 -7.50
N PRO A 306 1.20 -29.11 -7.90
CA PRO A 306 1.45 -30.34 -7.14
C PRO A 306 1.83 -30.10 -5.68
N MET A 307 2.69 -29.11 -5.40
CA MET A 307 3.06 -28.77 -4.03
C MET A 307 1.89 -28.15 -3.27
N PHE A 308 1.14 -27.25 -3.90
CA PHE A 308 -0.08 -26.69 -3.32
C PHE A 308 -1.10 -27.76 -2.92
N CYS A 309 -1.31 -28.79 -3.75
CA CYS A 309 -2.19 -29.91 -3.40
C CYS A 309 -1.82 -30.55 -2.06
N ARG A 310 -0.51 -30.73 -1.81
CA ARG A 310 0.01 -31.30 -0.55
C ARG A 310 -0.19 -30.33 0.61
N TRP A 311 0.10 -29.04 0.40
CA TRP A 311 -0.08 -28.02 1.43
C TRP A 311 -1.54 -27.91 1.86
N LEU A 312 -2.46 -27.85 0.91
CA LEU A 312 -3.90 -27.78 1.18
C LEU A 312 -4.40 -29.03 1.90
N GLU A 313 -3.93 -30.21 1.50
CA GLU A 313 -4.26 -31.47 2.18
C GLU A 313 -3.82 -31.44 3.65
N ASN A 314 -2.59 -30.99 3.92
CA ASN A 314 -2.06 -30.86 5.27
C ASN A 314 -2.86 -29.84 6.10
N SER A 315 -3.22 -28.70 5.52
CA SER A 315 -4.07 -27.68 6.17
C SER A 315 -5.43 -28.26 6.56
N LEU A 316 -6.08 -28.97 5.65
CA LEU A 316 -7.38 -29.61 5.89
C LEU A 316 -7.32 -30.70 6.97
N LYS A 317 -6.22 -31.45 7.04
CA LYS A 317 -6.01 -32.45 8.09
C LYS A 317 -5.94 -31.80 9.48
N GLY A 318 -5.36 -30.61 9.58
CA GLY A 318 -5.16 -29.85 10.81
C GLY A 318 -6.35 -28.98 11.26
N LEU A 319 -7.42 -28.86 10.45
CA LEU A 319 -8.61 -28.11 10.84
C LEU A 319 -9.38 -28.82 11.98
N PRO A 320 -9.98 -28.07 12.92
CA PRO A 320 -11.00 -28.59 13.83
C PRO A 320 -12.18 -29.17 13.04
N LYS A 321 -12.47 -30.47 13.22
CA LYS A 321 -13.56 -31.18 12.51
C LYS A 321 -14.82 -31.33 13.35
N GLU A 322 -14.73 -31.02 14.63
CA GLU A 322 -15.79 -31.16 15.61
C GLU A 322 -16.01 -29.82 16.30
N THR A 323 -17.28 -29.55 16.60
CA THR A 323 -17.65 -28.43 17.47
C THR A 323 -17.24 -28.71 18.92
N THR A 324 -17.24 -27.69 19.78
CA THR A 324 -16.96 -27.84 21.22
C THR A 324 -17.88 -28.86 21.92
N GLY A 325 -19.05 -29.17 21.33
CA GLY A 325 -19.98 -30.20 21.80
C GLY A 325 -19.78 -31.60 21.21
N GLY A 326 -18.71 -31.85 20.45
CA GLY A 326 -18.40 -33.15 19.83
C GLY A 326 -19.24 -33.50 18.60
N ALA A 327 -20.08 -32.57 18.12
CA ALA A 327 -20.82 -32.77 16.88
C ALA A 327 -19.88 -32.59 15.67
N ILE A 328 -19.98 -33.49 14.69
CA ILE A 328 -19.23 -33.42 13.43
C ILE A 328 -19.60 -32.13 12.70
N GLN A 329 -18.63 -31.23 12.60
CA GLN A 329 -18.79 -29.95 11.90
C GLN A 329 -18.49 -30.10 10.41
N VAL A 330 -17.46 -30.89 10.07
CA VAL A 330 -17.07 -31.16 8.68
C VAL A 330 -16.76 -32.64 8.49
N THR A 331 -17.43 -33.26 7.51
CA THR A 331 -17.24 -34.67 7.18
C THR A 331 -15.98 -34.89 6.33
N HIS A 332 -15.44 -36.11 6.35
CA HIS A 332 -14.32 -36.50 5.47
C HIS A 332 -14.63 -36.25 4.00
N LYS A 333 -15.86 -36.57 3.56
CA LYS A 333 -16.31 -36.34 2.18
C LYS A 333 -16.26 -34.85 1.81
N GLN A 334 -16.73 -33.96 2.68
CA GLN A 334 -16.68 -32.50 2.44
C GLN A 334 -15.24 -31.98 2.34
N LEU A 335 -14.31 -32.51 3.15
CA LEU A 335 -12.89 -32.16 3.03
C LEU A 335 -12.31 -32.62 1.68
N THR A 336 -12.60 -33.85 1.27
CA THR A 336 -12.15 -34.40 -0.02
C THR A 336 -12.75 -33.64 -1.20
N ASP A 337 -14.05 -33.33 -1.16
CA ASP A 337 -14.74 -32.59 -2.21
C ASP A 337 -14.20 -31.16 -2.33
N PHE A 338 -13.98 -30.45 -1.21
CA PHE A 338 -13.36 -29.12 -1.21
C PHE A 338 -11.93 -29.14 -1.78
N HIS A 339 -11.09 -30.07 -1.31
CA HIS A 339 -9.72 -30.24 -1.82
C HIS A 339 -9.72 -30.46 -3.34
N LYS A 340 -10.59 -31.35 -3.82
CA LYS A 340 -10.74 -31.62 -5.26
C LYS A 340 -11.21 -30.38 -6.02
N GLN A 341 -12.24 -29.69 -5.55
CA GLN A 341 -12.79 -28.50 -6.23
C GLN A 341 -11.74 -27.39 -6.39
N VAL A 342 -10.92 -27.15 -5.36
CA VAL A 342 -9.86 -26.13 -5.42
C VAL A 342 -8.71 -26.59 -6.32
N THR A 343 -8.19 -27.80 -6.12
CA THR A 343 -6.97 -28.27 -6.82
C THR A 343 -7.19 -28.58 -8.29
N SER A 344 -8.42 -28.93 -8.68
CA SER A 344 -8.82 -29.15 -10.09
C SER A 344 -9.43 -27.90 -10.75
N ALA A 345 -9.43 -26.75 -10.08
CA ALA A 345 -9.94 -25.51 -10.64
C ALA A 345 -9.14 -25.06 -11.88
N GLU A 346 -9.87 -24.72 -12.94
CA GLU A 346 -9.39 -24.12 -14.19
C GLU A 346 -9.54 -22.59 -14.17
N GLU A 347 -10.39 -22.05 -13.32
CA GLU A 347 -10.57 -20.61 -13.11
C GLU A 347 -10.55 -20.24 -11.62
N CYS A 348 -10.00 -19.07 -11.30
CA CYS A 348 -10.00 -18.51 -9.93
C CYS A 348 -11.42 -18.42 -9.32
N LYS A 349 -12.46 -18.22 -10.14
CA LYS A 349 -13.86 -18.19 -9.68
C LYS A 349 -14.29 -19.50 -9.02
N GLN A 350 -13.81 -20.64 -9.52
CA GLN A 350 -14.13 -21.96 -8.97
C GLN A 350 -13.52 -22.14 -7.58
N VAL A 351 -12.31 -21.62 -7.35
CA VAL A 351 -11.69 -21.56 -6.01
C VAL A 351 -12.55 -20.74 -5.05
N CYS A 352 -13.03 -19.57 -5.50
CA CYS A 352 -13.90 -18.72 -4.69
C CYS A 352 -15.23 -19.40 -4.34
N TRP A 353 -15.86 -20.12 -5.28
CA TRP A 353 -17.07 -20.88 -5.00
C TRP A 353 -16.83 -22.01 -4.00
N ALA A 354 -15.73 -22.77 -4.17
CA ALA A 354 -15.35 -23.82 -3.23
C ALA A 354 -15.13 -23.27 -1.81
N LEU A 355 -14.46 -22.11 -1.68
CA LEU A 355 -14.30 -21.42 -0.39
C LEU A 355 -15.65 -21.00 0.21
N ARG A 356 -16.57 -20.45 -0.60
CA ARG A 356 -17.91 -20.08 -0.11
C ARG A 356 -18.67 -21.27 0.44
N ASP A 357 -18.69 -22.39 -0.27
CA ASP A 357 -19.42 -23.57 0.16
C ASP A 357 -18.78 -24.21 1.40
N PHE A 358 -17.44 -24.28 1.44
CA PHE A 358 -16.71 -24.86 2.55
C PHE A 358 -16.81 -24.02 3.83
N THR A 359 -16.64 -22.71 3.74
CA THR A 359 -16.65 -21.81 4.91
C THR A 359 -18.03 -21.69 5.56
N ARG A 360 -19.11 -21.99 4.82
CA ARG A 360 -20.47 -22.08 5.39
C ARG A 360 -20.64 -23.21 6.40
N LEU A 361 -19.75 -24.20 6.42
CA LEU A 361 -19.76 -25.27 7.43
C LEU A 361 -19.27 -24.80 8.80
N PHE A 362 -18.62 -23.63 8.86
CA PHE A 362 -18.00 -23.08 10.06
C PHE A 362 -18.72 -21.87 10.65
N ARG A 363 -19.82 -21.45 10.02
CA ARG A 363 -20.66 -20.30 10.40
C ARG A 363 -22.04 -20.79 10.74
#